data_AF-A0A5E5Q7Y0-F1
#
_entry.id   AF-A0A5E5Q7Y0-F1
#
_cell.length_a   1.000
_cell.length_b   1.000
_cell.length_c   1.000
_cell.angle_alpha   90.00
_cell.angle_beta   90.00
_cell.angle_gamma   90.00
#
_symmetry.space_group_name_H-M   'P 1'
#
loop_
_entity.id
_entity.type
_entity.pdbx_description
1 polymer ?
#
loop_
_entity_poly.entity_id
_entity_poly.type
_entity_poly.pdbx_seq_one_letter_code
_entity_poly.pdbx_strand_id
1 'polypeptide(L)'
;MPTGYTYYVQTPRLKDDDWNSLKSIIKTKGLRVVSLDLPTSHQFSVINDEFTGRMLSAINDLMLDMLVAIARKDYVDRRRRQKEGIVKAKSEGRYPGRPSDTELQQKIEGMLTDKKSYDYIQHILGCSRTTISKVSKRLKQEDPKP
;
A
#
# COMPACT_ATOMS: atom_id res chain seq x y z
N MET A 1 -17.98 -14.82 9.47
CA MET A 1 -16.80 -14.84 8.57
C MET A 1 -16.25 -13.42 8.47
N PRO A 2 -15.16 -13.07 9.19
CA PRO A 2 -14.61 -11.72 9.12
C PRO A 2 -13.51 -11.66 8.04
N THR A 3 -13.67 -10.72 7.11
CA THR A 3 -12.70 -10.33 6.08
C THR A 3 -11.54 -9.59 6.71
N GLY A 4 -10.53 -10.33 7.15
CA GLY A 4 -9.26 -9.80 7.66
C GLY A 4 -8.41 -9.22 6.53
N TYR A 5 -8.53 -7.92 6.29
CA TYR A 5 -7.52 -7.17 5.55
C TYR A 5 -6.31 -6.95 6.48
N THR A 6 -5.41 -7.92 6.50
CA THR A 6 -4.12 -7.80 7.19
C THR A 6 -3.26 -6.81 6.42
N TYR A 7 -3.21 -5.56 6.87
CA TYR A 7 -2.23 -4.59 6.40
C TYR A 7 -0.86 -4.99 6.94
N TYR A 8 -0.05 -5.63 6.11
CA TYR A 8 1.37 -5.77 6.37
C TYR A 8 2.02 -4.37 6.37
N VAL A 9 2.35 -3.84 7.55
CA VAL A 9 3.27 -2.71 7.67
C VAL A 9 4.65 -3.25 7.30
N GLN A 10 5.02 -3.11 6.03
CA GLN A 10 6.33 -3.46 5.51
C GLN A 10 7.11 -2.16 5.27
N THR A 11 7.92 -1.75 6.24
CA THR A 11 9.04 -0.83 5.99
C THR A 11 10.10 -1.64 5.23
N PRO A 12 10.09 -1.52 3.88
CA PRO A 12 11.08 -0.68 3.23
C PRO A 12 10.43 0.09 2.07
N ARG A 13 10.03 1.34 2.35
CA ARG A 13 9.75 2.32 1.28
C ARG A 13 10.95 3.24 1.05
N LEU A 14 12.13 2.87 1.55
CA LEU A 14 13.33 3.66 1.30
C LEU A 14 13.65 3.55 -0.19
N LYS A 15 13.61 4.69 -0.87
CA LYS A 15 14.22 4.83 -2.20
C LYS A 15 15.73 4.65 -2.05
N ASP A 16 16.43 4.39 -3.15
CA ASP A 16 17.90 4.24 -3.14
C ASP A 16 18.58 5.43 -2.45
N ASP A 17 18.04 6.63 -2.68
CA ASP A 17 18.52 7.88 -2.08
C ASP A 17 18.35 7.91 -0.56
N ASP A 18 17.24 7.37 -0.05
CA ASP A 18 16.98 7.30 1.39
C ASP A 18 17.91 6.26 2.05
N TRP A 19 18.23 5.17 1.35
CA TRP A 19 19.15 4.15 1.85
C TRP A 19 20.59 4.68 1.91
N ASN A 20 21.02 5.36 0.85
CA ASN A 20 22.32 6.01 0.82
C ASN A 20 22.44 7.10 1.90
N SER A 21 21.36 7.86 2.13
CA SER A 21 21.27 8.84 3.20
C SER A 21 21.37 8.19 4.58
N LEU A 22 20.65 7.08 4.81
CA LEU A 22 20.72 6.32 6.06
C LEU A 22 22.12 5.73 6.29
N LYS A 23 22.74 5.14 5.26
CA LYS A 23 24.11 4.62 5.30
C LYS A 23 25.11 5.72 5.66
N SER A 24 24.95 6.90 5.05
CA SER A 24 25.76 8.07 5.36
C SER A 24 25.59 8.53 6.82
N ILE A 25 24.36 8.56 7.34
CA ILE A 25 24.08 8.93 8.74
C ILE A 25 24.68 7.92 9.71
N ILE A 26 24.54 6.62 9.45
CA ILE A 26 25.11 5.54 10.29
C ILE A 26 26.62 5.67 10.33
N LYS A 27 27.26 5.86 9.16
CA LYS A 27 28.71 6.03 9.03
C LYS A 27 29.22 7.29 9.73
N THR A 28 28.55 8.42 9.53
CA THR A 28 28.92 9.71 10.13
C THR A 28 28.81 9.69 11.64
N LYS A 29 27.80 8.99 12.18
CA LYS A 29 27.61 8.86 13.63
C LYS A 29 28.44 7.72 14.26
N GLY A 30 29.23 6.99 13.48
CA GLY A 30 30.01 5.85 13.96
C GLY A 30 29.16 4.72 14.55
N LEU A 31 27.88 4.63 14.16
CA LEU A 31 26.95 3.64 14.67
C LEU A 31 27.25 2.28 14.04
N ARG A 32 27.23 1.23 14.85
CA ARG A 32 27.53 -0.14 14.43
C ARG A 32 26.26 -0.97 14.47
N VAL A 33 25.88 -1.56 13.34
CA VAL A 33 24.72 -2.45 13.26
C VAL A 33 25.17 -3.86 13.63
N VAL A 34 24.66 -4.35 14.75
CA VAL A 34 24.95 -5.67 15.32
C VAL A 34 23.68 -6.51 15.25
N SER A 35 23.76 -7.65 14.59
CA SER A 35 22.72 -8.69 14.63
C SER A 35 23.12 -9.78 15.62
N LEU A 36 22.17 -10.25 16.41
CA LEU A 36 22.37 -11.32 17.40
C LEU A 36 22.68 -12.68 16.76
N ASP A 37 22.15 -12.93 15.56
CA ASP A 37 22.26 -14.22 14.87
C ASP A 37 23.52 -14.37 14.02
N LEU A 38 24.27 -13.28 13.82
CA LEU A 38 25.54 -13.33 13.12
C LEU A 38 26.67 -13.26 14.17
N PRO A 39 27.52 -14.30 14.26
CA PRO A 39 28.55 -14.40 15.30
C PRO A 39 29.65 -13.33 15.19
N THR A 40 29.59 -12.45 14.18
CA THR A 40 30.52 -11.34 14.01
C THR A 40 30.48 -10.36 15.19
N SER A 41 29.37 -10.16 15.89
CA SER A 41 29.22 -8.95 16.71
C SER A 41 29.91 -8.96 18.10
N HIS A 42 30.04 -10.12 18.76
CA HIS A 42 30.63 -10.16 20.12
C HIS A 42 32.16 -10.14 20.12
N GLN A 43 32.81 -10.58 19.04
CA GLN A 43 34.27 -10.56 18.94
C GLN A 43 34.82 -9.15 18.71
N PHE A 44 34.02 -8.21 18.20
CA PHE A 44 34.44 -6.84 17.90
C PHE A 44 34.70 -5.97 19.12
N SER A 45 34.07 -6.26 20.26
CA SER A 45 34.30 -5.48 21.50
C SER A 45 35.62 -5.82 22.17
N VAL A 46 36.31 -6.88 21.72
CA VAL A 46 37.52 -7.44 22.34
C VAL A 46 38.77 -7.18 21.49
N ILE A 47 38.63 -6.80 20.21
CA ILE A 47 39.74 -6.66 19.27
C ILE A 47 40.21 -5.20 19.21
N ASN A 48 41.42 -4.94 19.72
CA ASN A 48 42.10 -3.64 19.72
C ASN A 48 42.94 -3.37 18.45
N ASP A 49 42.88 -4.26 17.45
CA ASP A 49 43.69 -4.15 16.22
C ASP A 49 42.98 -3.32 15.13
N GLU A 50 43.64 -2.25 14.67
CA GLU A 50 43.13 -1.31 13.68
C GLU A 50 42.87 -1.98 12.31
N PHE A 51 43.71 -2.93 11.93
CA PHE A 51 43.54 -3.68 10.68
C PHE A 51 42.26 -4.53 10.71
N THR A 52 42.08 -5.27 11.80
CA THR A 52 40.89 -6.10 12.01
C THR A 52 39.62 -5.24 12.05
N GLY A 53 39.63 -4.07 12.72
CA GLY A 53 38.51 -3.14 12.73
C GLY A 53 38.09 -2.64 11.33
N ARG A 54 39.06 -2.34 10.45
CA ARG A 54 38.81 -1.90 9.06
C ARG A 54 38.23 -3.03 8.20
N MET A 55 38.78 -4.24 8.28
CA MET A 55 38.26 -5.40 7.54
C MET A 55 36.81 -5.71 7.93
N LEU A 56 36.56 -5.69 9.22
CA LEU A 56 35.27 -5.98 9.80
C LEU A 56 34.20 -4.91 9.46
N SER A 57 34.58 -3.64 9.38
CA SER A 57 33.72 -2.56 8.87
C SER A 57 33.34 -2.80 7.41
N ALA A 58 34.29 -3.21 6.56
CA ALA A 58 34.04 -3.48 5.15
C ALA A 58 33.10 -4.67 4.95
N ILE A 59 33.23 -5.71 5.78
CA ILE A 59 32.31 -6.86 5.77
C ILE A 59 30.89 -6.43 6.16
N ASN A 60 30.75 -5.58 7.18
CA ASN A 60 29.44 -5.06 7.59
C ASN A 60 28.78 -4.25 6.47
N ASP A 61 29.54 -3.34 5.83
CA ASP A 61 29.07 -2.55 4.70
C ASP A 61 28.60 -3.44 3.53
N LEU A 62 29.39 -4.45 3.17
CA LEU A 62 29.04 -5.41 2.11
C LEU A 62 27.78 -6.22 2.44
N MET A 63 27.65 -6.63 3.71
CA MET A 63 26.51 -7.40 4.17
C MET A 63 25.22 -6.56 4.14
N LEU A 64 25.30 -5.29 4.55
CA LEU A 64 24.20 -4.34 4.43
C LEU A 64 23.82 -4.10 2.97
N ASP A 65 24.80 -3.92 2.08
CA ASP A 65 24.54 -3.74 0.64
C ASP A 65 23.89 -4.98 0.00
N MET A 66 24.28 -6.18 0.44
CA MET A 66 23.65 -7.42 0.00
C MET A 66 22.19 -7.52 0.45
N LEU A 67 21.88 -7.21 1.72
CA LEU A 67 20.51 -7.20 2.24
C LEU A 67 19.62 -6.21 1.48
N VAL A 68 20.15 -5.05 1.13
CA VAL A 68 19.45 -4.02 0.35
C VAL A 68 19.16 -4.51 -1.05
N ALA A 69 20.15 -5.11 -1.71
CA ALA A 69 19.98 -5.67 -3.05
C ALA A 69 18.90 -6.76 -3.07
N ILE A 70 18.90 -7.66 -2.09
CA ILE A 70 17.89 -8.72 -1.94
C ILE A 70 16.50 -8.12 -1.68
N ALA A 71 16.38 -7.20 -0.73
CA ALA A 71 15.11 -6.56 -0.39
C ALA A 71 14.50 -5.83 -1.60
N ARG A 72 15.34 -5.16 -2.39
CA ARG A 72 14.90 -4.49 -3.62
C ARG A 72 14.44 -5.48 -4.68
N LYS A 73 15.19 -6.56 -4.89
CA LYS A 73 14.80 -7.62 -5.82
C LYS A 73 13.45 -8.23 -5.45
N ASP A 74 13.26 -8.60 -4.17
CA ASP A 74 11.97 -9.14 -3.70
C ASP A 74 10.82 -8.15 -3.90
N TYR A 75 11.05 -6.86 -3.61
CA TYR A 75 10.05 -5.82 -3.82
C TYR A 75 9.59 -5.72 -5.29
N VAL A 76 10.56 -5.66 -6.21
CA VAL A 76 10.29 -5.57 -7.66
C VAL A 76 9.57 -6.82 -8.14
N ASP A 77 10.03 -8.01 -7.76
CA ASP A 77 9.41 -9.27 -8.15
C ASP A 77 7.99 -9.42 -7.61
N ARG A 78 7.73 -8.98 -6.37
CA ARG A 78 6.39 -8.97 -5.78
C ARG A 78 5.44 -8.05 -6.54
N ARG A 79 5.88 -6.83 -6.87
CA ARG A 79 5.11 -5.86 -7.66
C ARG A 79 4.79 -6.39 -9.05
N ARG A 80 5.76 -7.03 -9.71
CA ARG A 80 5.57 -7.67 -11.02
C ARG A 80 4.50 -8.75 -10.97
N ARG A 81 4.61 -9.70 -10.05
CA ARG A 81 3.61 -10.78 -9.85
C ARG A 81 2.24 -10.24 -9.52
N GLN A 82 2.16 -9.21 -8.66
CA GLN A 82 0.88 -8.57 -8.33
C GLN A 82 0.25 -7.93 -9.56
N LYS A 83 1.03 -7.25 -10.41
CA LYS A 83 0.53 -6.64 -11.65
C LYS A 83 0.02 -7.70 -12.63
N GLU A 84 0.79 -8.77 -12.85
CA GLU A 84 0.40 -9.91 -13.69
C GLU A 84 -0.89 -10.56 -13.17
N GLY A 85 -0.99 -10.80 -11.86
CA GLY A 85 -2.18 -11.33 -11.21
C GLY A 85 -3.41 -10.43 -11.37
N ILE A 86 -3.24 -9.11 -11.21
CA ILE A 86 -4.33 -8.14 -11.43
C ILE A 86 -4.78 -8.16 -12.88
N VAL A 87 -3.85 -8.19 -13.86
CA VAL A 87 -4.21 -8.23 -15.28
C VAL A 87 -5.01 -9.49 -15.59
N LYS A 88 -4.55 -10.66 -15.11
CA LYS A 88 -5.25 -11.94 -15.29
C LYS A 88 -6.64 -11.94 -14.64
N ALA A 89 -6.74 -11.50 -13.38
CA ALA A 89 -8.04 -11.46 -12.70
C ALA A 89 -8.98 -10.39 -13.29
N LYS A 90 -8.46 -9.31 -13.90
CA LYS A 90 -9.28 -8.36 -14.68
C LYS A 90 -9.81 -8.99 -15.98
N SER A 91 -8.97 -9.73 -16.72
CA SER A 91 -9.44 -10.43 -17.93
C SER A 91 -10.47 -11.53 -17.61
N GLU A 92 -10.36 -12.15 -16.44
CA GLU A 92 -11.31 -13.16 -15.95
C GLU A 92 -12.56 -12.53 -15.29
N GLY A 93 -12.71 -11.20 -15.29
CA GLY A 93 -13.89 -10.51 -14.75
C GLY A 93 -14.03 -10.53 -13.22
N ARG A 94 -13.00 -10.93 -12.47
CA ARG A 94 -13.04 -11.07 -11.00
C ARG A 94 -12.96 -9.75 -10.23
N TYR A 95 -12.79 -8.62 -10.91
CA TYR A 95 -12.82 -7.28 -10.31
C TYR A 95 -14.09 -6.52 -10.73
N PRO A 96 -15.27 -6.83 -10.13
CA PRO A 96 -16.52 -6.12 -10.43
C PRO A 96 -16.57 -4.68 -9.87
N GLY A 97 -15.54 -4.25 -9.14
CA GLY A 97 -15.52 -2.97 -8.43
C GLY A 97 -16.34 -2.99 -7.14
N ARG A 98 -16.67 -1.81 -6.61
CA ARG A 98 -17.59 -1.68 -5.48
C ARG A 98 -19.01 -1.97 -5.99
N PRO A 99 -19.72 -2.98 -5.47
CA PRO A 99 -21.09 -3.24 -5.90
C PRO A 99 -21.95 -2.01 -5.59
N SER A 100 -22.75 -1.59 -6.55
CA SER A 100 -23.76 -0.57 -6.33
C SER A 100 -24.86 -1.13 -5.44
N ASP A 101 -25.27 -0.36 -4.44
CA ASP A 101 -26.44 -0.67 -3.63
C ASP A 101 -27.71 -0.43 -4.46
N THR A 102 -28.19 -1.49 -5.12
CA THR A 102 -29.34 -1.43 -6.03
C THR A 102 -30.64 -1.12 -5.30
N GLU A 103 -30.82 -1.62 -4.07
CA GLU A 103 -32.01 -1.33 -3.25
C GLU A 103 -32.07 0.14 -2.87
N LEU A 104 -30.95 0.72 -2.43
CA LEU A 104 -30.88 2.14 -2.13
C LEU A 104 -31.18 2.99 -3.36
N GLN A 105 -30.64 2.59 -4.52
CA GLN A 105 -30.88 3.31 -5.76
C GLN A 105 -32.35 3.28 -6.19
N GLN A 106 -33.02 2.13 -6.11
CA GLN A 106 -34.46 2.02 -6.42
C GLN A 106 -35.33 2.89 -5.50
N LYS A 107 -35.01 2.95 -4.20
CA LYS A 107 -35.70 3.82 -3.25
C LYS A 107 -35.52 5.30 -3.58
N ILE A 108 -34.32 5.70 -4.01
CA ILE A 108 -34.05 7.06 -4.47
C ILE A 108 -34.83 7.35 -5.75
N GLU A 109 -34.88 6.42 -6.71
CA GLU A 109 -35.61 6.58 -7.97
C GLU A 109 -37.10 6.84 -7.72
N GLY A 110 -37.75 6.02 -6.89
CA GLY A 110 -39.16 6.22 -6.51
C GLY A 110 -39.41 7.60 -5.89
N MET A 111 -38.57 8.03 -4.94
CA MET A 111 -38.72 9.34 -4.32
C MET A 111 -38.42 10.53 -5.24
N LEU A 112 -37.53 10.35 -6.23
CA LEU A 112 -37.28 11.36 -7.26
C LEU A 112 -38.47 11.47 -8.22
N THR A 113 -39.10 10.36 -8.58
CA THR A 113 -40.35 10.34 -9.38
C THR A 113 -41.49 11.05 -8.64
N ASP A 114 -41.58 10.87 -7.32
CA ASP A 114 -42.52 11.56 -6.43
C ASP A 114 -42.17 13.06 -6.21
N LYS A 115 -41.18 13.60 -6.92
CA LYS A 115 -40.69 14.98 -6.83
C LYS A 115 -40.27 15.42 -5.42
N LYS A 116 -39.78 14.49 -4.59
CA LYS A 116 -39.26 14.82 -3.26
C LYS A 116 -37.94 15.59 -3.36
N SER A 117 -37.68 16.45 -2.38
CA SER A 117 -36.45 17.26 -2.34
C SER A 117 -35.23 16.41 -1.97
N TYR A 118 -34.05 16.84 -2.41
CA TYR A 118 -32.80 16.14 -2.12
C TYR A 118 -32.50 16.07 -0.63
N ASP A 119 -32.82 17.13 0.13
CA ASP A 119 -32.66 17.15 1.59
C ASP A 119 -33.57 16.13 2.28
N TYR A 120 -34.81 16.01 1.80
CA TYR A 120 -35.75 15.02 2.32
C TYR A 120 -35.27 13.58 2.06
N ILE A 121 -34.82 13.29 0.84
CA ILE A 121 -34.29 11.97 0.46
C ILE A 121 -33.04 11.63 1.26
N GLN A 122 -32.13 12.59 1.44
CA GLN A 122 -30.93 12.41 2.26
C GLN A 122 -31.27 12.11 3.72
N HIS A 123 -32.25 12.81 4.29
CA HIS A 123 -32.66 12.62 5.68
C HIS A 123 -33.33 11.26 5.91
N ILE A 124 -34.19 10.81 4.99
CA ILE A 124 -34.95 9.56 5.12
C ILE A 124 -34.09 8.32 4.83
N LEU A 125 -33.20 8.37 3.82
CA LEU A 125 -32.39 7.22 3.41
C LEU A 125 -30.97 7.24 3.97
N GLY A 126 -30.55 8.31 4.65
CA GLY A 126 -29.19 8.45 5.19
C GLY A 126 -28.09 8.43 4.11
N CYS A 127 -28.43 8.74 2.85
CA CYS A 127 -27.51 8.68 1.72
C CYS A 127 -26.93 10.07 1.37
N SER A 128 -25.72 10.10 0.82
CA SER A 128 -25.09 11.36 0.42
C SER A 128 -25.80 12.02 -0.76
N ARG A 129 -25.84 13.37 -0.82
CA ARG A 129 -26.31 14.11 -2.03
C ARG A 129 -25.66 13.63 -3.32
N THR A 130 -24.41 13.18 -3.26
CA THR A 130 -23.67 12.65 -4.42
C THR A 130 -24.28 11.35 -4.96
N THR A 131 -24.84 10.50 -4.09
CA THR A 131 -25.54 9.28 -4.49
C THR A 131 -26.87 9.61 -5.15
N ILE A 132 -27.63 10.55 -4.59
CA ILE A 132 -28.89 11.04 -5.16
C ILE A 132 -28.66 11.68 -6.54
N SER A 133 -27.61 12.51 -6.66
CA SER A 133 -27.25 13.15 -7.94
C SER A 133 -26.84 12.13 -9.00
N LYS A 134 -26.11 11.07 -8.63
CA LYS A 134 -25.75 9.99 -9.56
C LYS A 134 -27.00 9.27 -10.10
N VAL A 135 -27.94 8.94 -9.23
CA VAL A 135 -29.22 8.30 -9.60
C VAL A 135 -30.05 9.24 -10.49
N SER A 136 -30.19 10.51 -10.12
CA SER A 136 -30.93 11.50 -10.90
C SER A 136 -30.32 11.73 -12.29
N LYS A 137 -28.98 11.71 -12.42
CA LYS A 137 -28.31 11.81 -13.73
C LYS A 137 -28.57 10.57 -14.59
N ARG A 138 -28.56 9.37 -14.00
CA ARG A 138 -28.88 8.12 -14.70
C ARG A 138 -30.32 8.13 -15.24
N LEU A 139 -31.30 8.49 -14.41
CA LEU A 139 -32.70 8.61 -14.83
C LEU A 139 -32.88 9.59 -16.01
N LYS A 140 -32.20 10.74 -15.98
CA LYS A 140 -32.23 11.72 -17.09
C LYS A 140 -31.54 11.24 -18.39
N GLN A 141 -30.67 10.24 -18.31
CA GLN A 141 -30.04 9.64 -19.48
C GLN A 141 -30.89 8.52 -20.09
N GLU A 142 -31.70 7.84 -19.27
CA GLU A 142 -32.63 6.78 -19.71
C GLU A 142 -33.93 7.35 -20.32
N ASP A 143 -34.36 8.55 -19.92
CA ASP A 143 -35.40 9.32 -20.59
C ASP A 143 -34.77 10.42 -21.48
N PRO A 144 -34.38 10.11 -22.74
CA PRO A 144 -33.99 11.16 -23.67
C PRO A 144 -35.22 12.02 -23.92
N LYS A 145 -35.13 13.29 -23.52
CA LYS A 145 -36.13 14.31 -23.86
C LYS A 145 -36.39 14.25 -25.38
N PRO A 146 -37.64 14.15 -25.84
CA PRO A 146 -37.95 14.19 -27.27
C PRO A 146 -37.51 15.51 -27.91
#